data_AF-A0A936HG23-F1
#
_entry.id   AF-A0A936HG23-F1
#
_cell.length_a   1.000
_cell.length_b   1.000
_cell.length_c   1.000
_cell.angle_alpha   90.00
_cell.angle_beta   90.00
_cell.angle_gamma   90.00
#
_symmetry.space_group_name_H-M   'P 1'
#
loop_
_entity.id
_entity.type
_entity.pdbx_description
1 polymer ?
#
loop_
_entity_poly.entity_id
_entity_poly.type
_entity_poly.pdbx_seq_one_letter_code
_entity_poly.pdbx_strand_id
1 'polypeptide(L)'
;MKWRNSRNAYGLIGIVTHWVLAVAIVALFVSGLWMVDLTYYHPWYNRAPDLHKAFGVLTAVAMAVRLLWRWWDGVPEPAAGVRRWEAAGASVAHGLMYLGVFVTAISGYLIVTAKGDPVDVFGVVAIPAVIHDLPRQADTAGAVHYWVAIALIALAGLHTMAALKHHVLDRDETLIRMLRAGRTERTSPSSVTSYRSEKRRSS
;
A
#
# COMPACT_ATOMS: atom_id res chain seq x y z
N MET A 1 2.94 -15.95 -15.15
CA MET A 1 3.23 -14.72 -14.38
C MET A 1 3.96 -15.14 -13.11
N LYS A 2 4.98 -14.39 -12.67
CA LYS A 2 5.68 -14.69 -11.41
C LYS A 2 4.85 -14.16 -10.23
N TRP A 3 4.58 -15.01 -9.25
CA TRP A 3 3.87 -14.63 -8.01
C TRP A 3 4.74 -13.79 -7.08
N ARG A 4 6.03 -14.14 -7.03
CA ARG A 4 7.08 -13.51 -6.21
C ARG A 4 7.93 -12.53 -7.02
N ASN A 5 8.60 -11.63 -6.30
CA ASN A 5 9.58 -10.71 -6.84
C ASN A 5 10.77 -11.46 -7.44
N SER A 6 11.44 -10.80 -8.38
CA SER A 6 12.76 -11.16 -8.89
C SER A 6 13.66 -9.93 -8.76
N ARG A 7 14.98 -10.09 -8.97
CA ARG A 7 15.93 -8.96 -8.85
C ARG A 7 15.46 -7.71 -9.61
N ASN A 8 14.87 -7.90 -10.78
CA ASN A 8 14.55 -6.79 -11.68
C ASN A 8 13.04 -6.51 -11.82
N ALA A 9 12.15 -7.33 -11.26
CA ALA A 9 10.71 -7.17 -11.48
C ALA A 9 9.88 -7.57 -10.27
N TYR A 10 8.79 -6.85 -10.05
CA TYR A 10 7.79 -7.19 -9.05
C TYR A 10 6.98 -8.42 -9.46
N GLY A 11 6.64 -9.23 -8.46
CA GLY A 11 5.68 -10.31 -8.57
C GLY A 11 4.24 -9.80 -8.48
N LEU A 12 3.29 -10.65 -8.89
CA LEU A 12 1.88 -10.31 -8.91
C LEU A 12 1.35 -9.92 -7.51
N ILE A 13 1.81 -10.57 -6.45
CA ILE A 13 1.36 -10.28 -5.07
C ILE A 13 1.74 -8.85 -4.67
N GLY A 14 2.98 -8.43 -4.96
CA GLY A 14 3.45 -7.07 -4.66
C GLY A 14 2.67 -6.00 -5.43
N ILE A 15 2.36 -6.27 -6.69
CA ILE A 15 1.59 -5.35 -7.56
C ILE A 15 0.14 -5.23 -7.08
N VAL A 16 -0.55 -6.36 -6.89
CA VAL A 16 -1.97 -6.36 -6.51
C VAL A 16 -2.15 -5.71 -5.15
N THR A 17 -1.33 -6.08 -4.16
CA THR A 17 -1.42 -5.47 -2.82
C THR A 17 -1.11 -3.98 -2.83
N HIS A 18 -0.18 -3.51 -3.68
CA HIS A 18 0.08 -2.08 -3.84
C HIS A 18 -1.15 -1.33 -4.36
N TRP A 19 -1.75 -1.78 -5.47
CA TRP A 19 -2.90 -1.08 -6.07
C TRP A 19 -4.16 -1.16 -5.22
N VAL A 20 -4.42 -2.30 -4.57
CA VAL A 20 -5.54 -2.44 -3.63
C VAL A 20 -5.40 -1.43 -2.50
N LEU A 21 -4.21 -1.31 -1.90
CA LEU A 21 -3.96 -0.32 -0.84
C LEU A 21 -4.05 1.11 -1.35
N ALA A 22 -3.50 1.40 -2.53
CA ALA A 22 -3.56 2.75 -3.11
C ALA A 22 -5.00 3.21 -3.31
N VAL A 23 -5.85 2.36 -3.89
CA VAL A 23 -7.28 2.64 -4.08
C VAL A 23 -8.00 2.75 -2.73
N ALA A 24 -7.75 1.83 -1.80
CA ALA A 24 -8.38 1.83 -0.49
C ALA A 24 -8.05 3.10 0.32
N ILE A 25 -6.79 3.56 0.30
CA ILE A 25 -6.36 4.78 0.98
C ILE A 25 -7.07 6.01 0.41
N VAL A 26 -7.16 6.14 -0.91
CA VAL A 26 -7.87 7.25 -1.56
C VAL A 26 -9.37 7.20 -1.23
N ALA A 27 -9.99 6.03 -1.31
CA ALA A 27 -11.41 5.86 -0.99
C ALA A 27 -11.72 6.17 0.48
N LEU A 28 -10.87 5.72 1.41
CA LEU A 28 -10.97 6.05 2.83
C LEU A 28 -10.81 7.55 3.06
N PHE A 29 -9.83 8.19 2.42
CA PHE A 29 -9.65 9.63 2.54
C PHE A 29 -10.88 10.42 2.07
N VAL A 30 -11.41 10.10 0.88
CA VAL A 30 -12.61 10.75 0.34
C VAL A 30 -13.83 10.49 1.22
N SER A 31 -14.03 9.24 1.67
CA SER A 31 -15.14 8.91 2.58
C SER A 31 -15.02 9.62 3.92
N GLY A 32 -13.80 9.80 4.43
CA GLY A 32 -13.53 10.50 5.68
C GLY A 32 -13.90 11.98 5.60
N LEU A 33 -13.50 12.67 4.51
CA LEU A 33 -13.90 14.06 4.27
C LEU A 33 -15.42 14.19 4.08
N TRP A 34 -16.04 13.25 3.39
CA TRP A 34 -17.48 13.28 3.16
C TRP A 34 -18.30 13.01 4.42
N MET A 35 -17.91 12.03 5.24
CA MET A 35 -18.71 11.60 6.39
C MET A 35 -18.76 12.64 7.52
N VAL A 36 -17.73 13.49 7.65
CA VAL A 36 -17.68 14.53 8.69
C VAL A 36 -18.66 15.69 8.43
N ASP A 37 -19.10 15.87 7.18
CA ASP A 37 -20.08 16.89 6.81
C ASP A 37 -21.53 16.39 6.94
N LEU A 38 -21.74 15.13 7.33
CA LEU A 38 -23.08 14.56 7.47
C LEU A 38 -23.77 15.07 8.73
N THR A 39 -24.99 15.57 8.56
CA THR A 39 -25.84 15.96 9.69
C THR A 39 -26.58 14.76 10.27
N TYR A 40 -27.03 14.89 11.52
CA TYR A 40 -27.72 13.83 12.27
C TYR A 40 -28.92 13.20 11.52
N TYR A 41 -29.63 13.98 10.70
CA TYR A 41 -30.79 13.51 9.94
C TYR A 41 -30.43 12.83 8.61
N HIS A 42 -29.15 12.83 8.22
CA HIS A 42 -28.74 12.21 6.98
C HIS A 42 -28.76 10.68 7.10
N PRO A 43 -29.31 9.92 6.13
CA PRO A 43 -29.42 8.46 6.21
C PRO A 43 -28.08 7.73 6.40
N TRP A 44 -26.97 8.36 6.00
CA TRP A 44 -25.62 7.81 6.11
C TRP A 44 -24.88 8.24 7.37
N TYR A 45 -25.47 9.03 8.26
CA TYR A 45 -24.80 9.60 9.44
C TYR A 45 -24.06 8.54 10.28
N ASN A 46 -24.68 7.37 10.51
CA ASN A 46 -24.04 6.26 11.21
C ASN A 46 -23.33 5.29 10.24
N ARG A 47 -23.97 4.99 9.10
CA ARG A 47 -23.51 3.95 8.17
C ARG A 47 -22.17 4.29 7.51
N ALA A 48 -21.92 5.55 7.19
CA ALA A 48 -20.67 5.96 6.55
C ALA A 48 -19.47 5.80 7.49
N PRO A 49 -19.49 6.31 8.74
CA PRO A 49 -18.46 5.99 9.73
C PRO A 49 -18.27 4.49 9.97
N ASP A 50 -19.33 3.70 10.05
CA ASP A 50 -19.22 2.24 10.26
C ASP A 50 -18.44 1.56 9.13
N LEU A 51 -18.76 1.88 7.88
CA LEU A 51 -18.01 1.37 6.73
C LEU A 51 -16.58 1.90 6.70
N HIS A 52 -16.37 3.19 6.98
CA HIS A 52 -15.04 3.78 7.03
C HIS A 52 -14.14 3.08 8.05
N LYS A 53 -14.64 2.83 9.26
CA LYS A 53 -13.93 2.08 10.31
C LYS A 53 -13.58 0.67 9.84
N ALA A 54 -14.55 -0.07 9.31
CA ALA A 54 -14.36 -1.45 8.88
C ALA A 54 -13.35 -1.58 7.73
N PHE A 55 -13.47 -0.74 6.70
CA PHE A 55 -12.48 -0.69 5.60
C PHE A 55 -11.13 -0.16 6.06
N GLY A 56 -11.09 0.75 7.05
CA GLY A 56 -9.87 1.22 7.69
C GLY A 56 -9.09 0.09 8.35
N VAL A 57 -9.79 -0.77 9.11
CA VAL A 57 -9.20 -1.98 9.72
C VAL A 57 -8.67 -2.92 8.64
N LEU A 58 -9.46 -3.24 7.60
CA LEU A 58 -9.01 -4.11 6.51
C LEU A 58 -7.77 -3.54 5.80
N THR A 59 -7.74 -2.23 5.59
CA THR A 59 -6.60 -1.54 4.96
C THR A 59 -5.35 -1.63 5.83
N ALA A 60 -5.48 -1.46 7.15
CA ALA A 60 -4.38 -1.61 8.09
C ALA A 60 -3.83 -3.05 8.10
N VAL A 61 -4.70 -4.06 8.10
CA VAL A 61 -4.32 -5.48 8.01
C VAL A 61 -3.63 -5.77 6.68
N ALA A 62 -4.20 -5.32 5.56
CA ALA A 62 -3.59 -5.49 4.23
C ALA A 62 -2.22 -4.80 4.14
N MET A 63 -2.05 -3.64 4.78
CA MET A 63 -0.76 -2.96 4.86
C MET A 63 0.26 -3.76 5.68
N ALA A 64 -0.14 -4.31 6.84
CA ALA A 64 0.72 -5.17 7.64
C ALA A 64 1.16 -6.42 6.86
N VAL A 65 0.23 -7.11 6.19
CA VAL A 65 0.52 -8.24 5.31
C VAL A 65 1.49 -7.83 4.20
N ARG A 66 1.29 -6.67 3.57
CA ARG A 66 2.19 -6.17 2.53
C ARG A 66 3.59 -5.89 3.08
N LEU A 67 3.73 -5.32 4.27
CA LEU A 67 5.03 -5.09 4.89
C LEU A 67 5.76 -6.40 5.18
N LEU A 68 5.06 -7.38 5.75
CA LEU A 68 5.61 -8.72 6.02
C LEU A 68 6.03 -9.41 4.72
N TRP A 69 5.19 -9.33 3.68
CA TRP A 69 5.52 -9.87 2.37
C TRP A 69 6.74 -9.19 1.75
N ARG A 70 6.80 -7.85 1.80
CA ARG A 70 7.95 -7.08 1.28
C ARG A 70 9.23 -7.42 2.03
N TRP A 71 9.16 -7.67 3.33
CA TRP A 71 10.31 -8.08 4.13
C TRP A 71 10.80 -9.48 3.74
N TRP A 72 9.88 -10.42 3.52
CA TRP A 72 10.20 -11.80 3.10
C TRP A 72 10.70 -11.90 1.65
N ASP A 73 10.00 -11.24 0.72
CA ASP A 73 10.20 -11.38 -0.72
C ASP A 73 11.26 -10.41 -1.27
N GLY A 74 11.68 -9.44 -0.46
CA GLY A 74 12.62 -8.40 -0.83
C GLY A 74 12.02 -7.35 -1.77
N VAL A 75 12.82 -6.34 -2.10
CA VAL A 75 12.44 -5.27 -3.03
C VAL A 75 13.31 -5.38 -4.27
N PRO A 76 12.73 -5.41 -5.49
CA PRO A 76 13.49 -5.34 -6.73
C PRO A 76 14.39 -4.11 -6.78
N GLU A 77 15.52 -4.22 -7.48
CA GLU A 77 16.46 -3.10 -7.64
C GLU A 77 15.80 -1.91 -8.37
N PRO A 78 16.23 -0.67 -8.11
CA PRO A 78 15.77 0.50 -8.87
C PRO A 78 15.91 0.30 -10.38
N ALA A 79 15.06 0.94 -11.17
CA ALA A 79 15.16 0.84 -12.62
C ALA A 79 16.53 1.38 -13.10
N ALA A 80 17.06 0.82 -14.19
CA ALA A 80 18.33 1.27 -14.74
C ALA A 80 18.26 2.78 -15.07
N GLY A 81 19.28 3.52 -14.68
CA GLY A 81 19.37 4.97 -14.91
C GLY A 81 18.79 5.86 -13.81
N VAL A 82 18.07 5.31 -12.82
CA VAL A 82 17.56 6.08 -11.68
C VAL A 82 18.72 6.57 -10.81
N ARG A 83 18.76 7.87 -10.49
CA ARG A 83 19.83 8.46 -9.68
C ARG A 83 19.70 7.98 -8.22
N ARG A 84 20.84 7.79 -7.54
CA ARG A 84 20.86 7.29 -6.15
C ARG A 84 19.99 8.12 -5.18
N TRP A 85 19.95 9.44 -5.35
CA TRP A 85 19.13 10.32 -4.51
C TRP A 85 17.63 10.20 -4.82
N GLU A 86 17.24 9.91 -6.06
CA GLU A 86 15.83 9.64 -6.44
C GLU A 86 15.38 8.31 -5.81
N ALA A 87 16.22 7.28 -5.87
CA ALA A 87 15.96 5.99 -5.23
C ALA A 87 15.88 6.11 -3.69
N ALA A 88 16.75 6.91 -3.08
CA ALA A 88 16.71 7.21 -1.65
C ALA A 88 15.43 7.99 -1.27
N GLY A 89 15.09 9.04 -2.04
CA GLY A 89 13.87 9.82 -1.84
C GLY A 89 12.61 8.96 -1.97
N ALA A 90 12.54 8.08 -2.96
CA ALA A 90 11.46 7.11 -3.09
C ALA A 90 11.38 6.16 -1.88
N SER A 91 12.52 5.70 -1.37
CA SER A 91 12.54 4.82 -0.19
C SER A 91 12.04 5.53 1.07
N VAL A 92 12.44 6.79 1.27
CA VAL A 92 11.96 7.65 2.36
C VAL A 92 10.46 7.91 2.23
N ALA A 93 9.98 8.27 1.04
CA ALA A 93 8.56 8.50 0.79
C ALA A 93 7.72 7.26 1.11
N HIS A 94 8.15 6.07 0.68
CA HIS A 94 7.47 4.82 1.05
C HIS A 94 7.47 4.59 2.57
N GLY A 95 8.61 4.80 3.24
CA GLY A 95 8.71 4.66 4.69
C GLY A 95 7.74 5.58 5.44
N LEU A 96 7.69 6.85 5.04
CA LEU A 96 6.77 7.85 5.60
C LEU A 96 5.31 7.50 5.32
N MET A 97 4.98 7.03 4.10
CA MET A 97 3.62 6.59 3.79
C MET A 97 3.20 5.37 4.62
N TYR A 98 4.08 4.38 4.83
CA TYR A 98 3.77 3.24 5.68
C TYR A 98 3.52 3.68 7.12
N LEU A 99 4.40 4.52 7.67
CA LEU A 99 4.20 5.09 9.00
C LEU A 99 2.89 5.86 9.08
N GLY A 100 2.59 6.70 8.09
CA GLY A 100 1.37 7.48 8.02
C GLY A 100 0.10 6.60 8.03
N VAL A 101 0.09 5.50 7.29
CA VAL A 101 -1.03 4.54 7.30
C VAL A 101 -1.25 3.96 8.69
N PHE A 102 -0.20 3.50 9.38
CA PHE A 102 -0.35 2.93 10.72
C PHE A 102 -0.75 3.98 11.75
N VAL A 103 -0.16 5.17 11.72
CA VAL A 103 -0.53 6.27 12.62
C VAL A 103 -1.98 6.68 12.41
N THR A 104 -2.44 6.76 11.15
CA THR A 104 -3.85 7.04 10.81
C THR A 104 -4.77 5.94 11.33
N ALA A 105 -4.42 4.66 11.13
CA ALA A 105 -5.23 3.54 11.61
C ALA A 105 -5.31 3.49 13.14
N ILE A 106 -4.18 3.67 13.84
CA ILE A 106 -4.13 3.65 15.31
C ILE A 106 -4.89 4.83 15.90
N SER A 107 -4.70 6.04 15.36
CA SER A 107 -5.48 7.20 15.79
C SER A 107 -6.98 7.02 15.51
N GLY A 108 -7.35 6.45 14.35
CA GLY A 108 -8.73 6.13 14.02
C GLY A 108 -9.38 5.15 15.01
N TYR A 109 -8.64 4.11 15.41
CA TYR A 109 -9.04 3.18 16.47
C TYR A 109 -9.28 3.94 17.79
N LEU A 110 -8.35 4.80 18.21
CA LEU A 110 -8.46 5.57 19.45
C LEU A 110 -9.61 6.58 19.47
N ILE A 111 -10.07 7.09 18.32
CA ILE A 111 -11.28 7.92 18.22
C ILE A 111 -12.50 7.12 18.66
N VAL A 112 -12.65 5.92 18.10
CA VAL A 112 -13.84 5.08 18.29
C VAL A 112 -13.87 4.49 19.69
N THR A 113 -12.71 4.04 20.19
CA THR A 113 -12.63 3.37 21.50
C THR A 113 -12.62 4.35 22.67
N ALA A 114 -12.69 5.66 22.44
CA ALA A 114 -12.56 6.67 23.49
C ALA A 114 -13.55 6.48 24.65
N LYS A 115 -14.75 5.97 24.39
CA LYS A 115 -15.80 5.71 25.39
C LYS A 115 -15.93 4.23 25.79
N GLY A 116 -14.96 3.39 25.42
CA GLY A 116 -14.99 1.95 25.65
C GLY A 116 -15.74 1.14 24.59
N ASP A 117 -16.30 1.79 23.57
CA ASP A 117 -16.99 1.11 22.47
C ASP A 117 -16.01 0.32 21.60
N PRO A 118 -16.33 -0.94 21.22
CA PRO A 118 -15.49 -1.70 20.31
C PRO A 118 -15.57 -1.17 18.88
N VAL A 119 -14.54 -1.46 18.08
CA VAL A 119 -14.59 -1.23 16.63
C VAL A 119 -15.24 -2.43 15.95
N ASP A 120 -16.48 -2.27 15.51
CA ASP A 120 -17.18 -3.27 14.72
C ASP A 120 -16.67 -3.29 13.26
N VAL A 121 -16.38 -4.49 12.77
CA VAL A 121 -15.95 -4.78 11.39
C VAL A 121 -17.05 -5.58 10.71
N PHE A 122 -17.94 -4.87 10.02
CA PHE A 122 -19.08 -5.40 9.25
C PHE A 122 -20.07 -6.28 10.03
N GLY A 123 -20.13 -6.17 11.36
CA GLY A 123 -20.96 -7.02 12.22
C GLY A 123 -20.42 -8.44 12.41
N VAL A 124 -19.21 -8.73 11.93
CA VAL A 124 -18.61 -10.07 11.96
C VAL A 124 -17.58 -10.20 13.08
N VAL A 125 -16.79 -9.15 13.30
CA VAL A 125 -15.74 -9.10 14.32
C VAL A 125 -15.79 -7.76 15.03
N ALA A 126 -15.75 -7.79 16.36
CA ALA A 126 -15.61 -6.60 17.19
C ALA A 126 -14.20 -6.55 17.80
N ILE A 127 -13.43 -5.52 17.45
CA ILE A 127 -12.11 -5.28 18.05
C ILE A 127 -12.33 -4.55 19.38
N PRO A 128 -11.91 -5.13 20.52
CA PRO A 128 -12.20 -4.54 21.83
C PRO A 128 -11.46 -3.21 22.03
N ALA A 129 -12.05 -2.35 22.85
CA ALA A 129 -11.44 -1.10 23.32
C ALA A 129 -10.38 -1.36 24.38
N VAL A 130 -9.13 -1.62 23.96
CA VAL A 130 -8.00 -1.85 24.87
C VAL A 130 -7.52 -0.55 25.51
N ILE A 131 -7.65 0.58 24.81
CA ILE A 131 -7.30 1.92 25.29
C ILE A 131 -8.53 2.82 25.19
N HIS A 132 -9.01 3.30 26.33
CA HIS A 132 -10.22 4.11 26.48
C HIS A 132 -10.13 5.01 27.73
N ASP A 133 -11.09 5.94 27.86
CA ASP A 133 -11.24 6.85 29.00
C ASP A 133 -10.03 7.75 29.31
N LEU A 134 -9.12 7.95 28.34
CA LEU A 134 -8.03 8.91 28.49
C LEU A 134 -8.54 10.35 28.33
N PRO A 135 -7.96 11.32 29.06
CA PRO A 135 -8.29 12.73 28.90
C PRO A 135 -8.12 13.19 27.45
N ARG A 136 -9.19 13.77 26.86
CA ARG A 136 -9.22 14.29 25.48
C ARG A 136 -8.79 13.27 24.41
N GLN A 137 -9.01 11.97 24.65
CA GLN A 137 -8.62 10.90 23.74
C GLN A 137 -9.16 11.12 22.32
N ALA A 138 -10.49 11.24 22.18
CA ALA A 138 -11.14 11.40 20.89
C ALA A 138 -10.69 12.67 20.16
N ASP A 139 -10.58 13.80 20.86
CA ASP A 139 -10.16 15.07 20.26
C ASP A 139 -8.72 15.01 19.74
N THR A 140 -7.81 14.47 20.55
CA THR A 140 -6.39 14.37 20.23
C THR A 140 -6.17 13.37 19.10
N ALA A 141 -6.79 12.19 19.21
CA ALA A 141 -6.73 11.17 18.17
C ALA A 141 -7.36 11.65 16.87
N GLY A 142 -8.48 12.39 16.93
CA GLY A 142 -9.14 13.03 15.79
C GLY A 142 -8.23 14.02 15.06
N ALA A 143 -7.54 14.90 15.81
CA ALA A 143 -6.59 15.84 15.23
C ALA A 143 -5.40 15.13 14.57
N VAL A 144 -4.83 14.12 15.24
CA VAL A 144 -3.74 13.31 14.68
C VAL A 144 -4.21 12.59 13.41
N HIS A 145 -5.36 11.93 13.46
CA HIS A 145 -5.92 11.20 12.32
C HIS A 145 -6.11 12.11 11.11
N TYR A 146 -6.73 13.27 11.30
CA TYR A 146 -6.98 14.24 10.24
C TYR A 146 -5.68 14.73 9.60
N TRP A 147 -4.74 15.27 10.40
CA TRP A 147 -3.53 15.87 9.85
C TRP A 147 -2.59 14.84 9.22
N VAL A 148 -2.52 13.63 9.79
CA VAL A 148 -1.73 12.54 9.20
C VAL A 148 -2.38 12.03 7.92
N ALA A 149 -3.71 11.94 7.84
CA ALA A 149 -4.40 11.58 6.60
C ALA A 149 -4.16 12.61 5.48
N ILE A 150 -4.19 13.92 5.81
CA ILE A 150 -3.84 15.00 4.87
C ILE A 150 -2.38 14.88 4.41
N ALA A 151 -1.44 14.67 5.33
CA ALA A 151 -0.04 14.51 4.98
C ALA A 151 0.19 13.26 4.11
N LEU A 152 -0.51 12.16 4.42
CA LEU A 152 -0.44 10.90 3.69
C LEU A 152 -0.93 11.07 2.25
N ILE A 153 -2.08 11.72 2.02
CA ILE A 153 -2.62 11.91 0.66
C ILE A 153 -1.75 12.87 -0.16
N ALA A 154 -1.18 13.90 0.47
CA ALA A 154 -0.25 14.81 -0.18
C ALA A 154 1.02 14.07 -0.62
N LEU A 155 1.59 13.24 0.26
CA LEU A 155 2.76 12.43 -0.04
C LEU A 155 2.47 11.37 -1.12
N ALA A 156 1.29 10.75 -1.11
CA ALA A 156 0.85 9.84 -2.16
C ALA A 156 0.70 10.54 -3.52
N GLY A 157 0.22 11.80 -3.52
CA GLY A 157 0.19 12.66 -4.70
C GLY A 157 1.58 12.95 -5.24
N LEU A 158 2.52 13.37 -4.38
CA LEU A 158 3.93 13.57 -4.75
C LEU A 158 4.57 12.29 -5.32
N HIS A 159 4.32 11.15 -4.67
CA HIS A 159 4.78 9.85 -5.14
C HIS A 159 4.24 9.50 -6.54
N THR A 160 2.96 9.74 -6.77
CA THR A 160 2.32 9.52 -8.08
C THR A 160 2.91 10.43 -9.14
N MET A 161 3.08 11.72 -8.84
CA MET A 161 3.71 12.68 -9.76
C MET A 161 5.15 12.29 -10.10
N ALA A 162 5.93 11.81 -9.13
CA ALA A 162 7.27 11.30 -9.39
C ALA A 162 7.24 10.09 -10.32
N ALA A 163 6.37 9.10 -10.06
CA ALA A 163 6.23 7.93 -10.94
C ALA A 163 5.81 8.31 -12.38
N LEU A 164 4.94 9.31 -12.52
CA LEU A 164 4.54 9.85 -13.83
C LEU A 164 5.68 10.61 -14.51
N LYS A 165 6.46 11.41 -13.77
CA LYS A 165 7.66 12.10 -14.30
C LYS A 165 8.67 11.08 -14.83
N HIS A 166 8.94 10.03 -14.07
CA HIS A 166 9.81 8.93 -14.48
C HIS A 166 9.29 8.24 -15.76
N HIS A 167 7.98 8.04 -15.87
CA HIS A 167 7.39 7.40 -17.04
C HIS A 167 7.36 8.30 -18.29
N VAL A 168 6.97 9.56 -18.15
CA VAL A 168 6.70 10.47 -19.28
C VAL A 168 7.94 11.22 -19.73
N LEU A 169 8.74 11.73 -18.79
CA LEU A 169 9.94 12.54 -19.10
C LEU A 169 11.19 11.66 -19.19
N ASP A 170 11.45 10.87 -18.15
CA ASP A 170 12.67 10.05 -18.09
C ASP A 170 12.56 8.77 -18.94
N ARG A 171 11.33 8.41 -19.34
CA ARG A 171 10.96 7.23 -20.14
C ARG A 171 11.51 5.91 -19.56
N ASP A 172 11.55 5.82 -18.23
CA ASP A 172 11.97 4.61 -17.56
C ASP A 172 10.81 3.65 -17.26
N GLU A 173 11.16 2.45 -16.78
CA GLU A 173 10.19 1.39 -16.51
C GLU A 173 9.57 1.44 -15.11
N THR A 174 9.79 2.50 -14.30
CA THR A 174 9.37 2.57 -12.89
C THR A 174 7.87 2.31 -12.72
N LEU A 175 7.03 3.00 -13.49
CA LEU A 175 5.58 2.78 -13.47
C LEU A 175 5.18 1.44 -14.09
N ILE A 176 5.82 1.06 -15.20
CA ILE A 176 5.49 -0.18 -15.93
C ILE A 176 5.71 -1.42 -15.05
N ARG A 177 6.77 -1.40 -14.23
CA ARG A 177 7.11 -2.46 -13.25
C ARG A 177 6.06 -2.60 -12.13
N MET A 178 5.20 -1.60 -11.94
CA MET A 178 4.02 -1.67 -11.07
C MET A 178 2.73 -2.05 -11.80
N LEU A 179 2.69 -2.04 -13.13
CA LEU A 179 1.51 -2.39 -13.91
C LEU A 179 1.54 -3.83 -14.44
N ARG A 180 2.74 -4.38 -14.68
CA ARG A 180 2.91 -5.71 -15.27
C ARG A 180 3.93 -6.52 -14.47
N ALA A 181 3.49 -7.69 -13.99
CA ALA A 181 4.39 -8.64 -13.35
C ALA A 181 5.45 -9.13 -14.35
N GLY A 182 6.69 -9.33 -13.89
CA GLY A 182 7.78 -9.84 -14.73
C GLY A 182 7.39 -11.14 -15.45
N ARG A 183 7.67 -11.24 -16.76
CA ARG A 183 7.43 -12.47 -17.51
C ARG A 183 8.33 -13.57 -16.95
N THR A 184 7.78 -14.78 -16.84
CA THR A 184 8.60 -15.97 -16.65
C THR A 184 9.50 -16.08 -17.88
N GLU A 185 10.82 -15.95 -17.73
CA GLU A 185 11.73 -16.43 -18.77
C GLU A 185 11.41 -17.90 -18.96
N ARG A 186 10.73 -18.22 -20.06
CA ARG A 186 10.69 -19.57 -20.57
C ARG A 186 12.12 -19.81 -21.02
N THR A 187 12.90 -20.58 -20.26
CA THR A 187 14.17 -21.11 -20.75
C THR A 187 13.85 -21.82 -22.06
N SER A 188 14.20 -21.19 -23.18
CA SER A 188 14.01 -21.79 -24.49
C SER A 188 14.93 -23.02 -24.53
N PRO A 189 14.45 -24.24 -24.84
CA PRO A 189 15.28 -25.45 -24.85
C PRO A 189 16.35 -25.48 -25.97
N SER A 190 16.61 -24.37 -26.66
CA SER A 190 17.35 -24.36 -27.93
C SER A 190 18.88 -24.37 -27.79
N SER A 191 19.45 -24.44 -26.58
CA SER A 191 20.92 -24.50 -26.41
C SER A 191 21.48 -25.91 -26.17
N VAL A 192 20.65 -26.97 -26.07
CA VAL A 192 21.15 -28.32 -25.79
C VAL A 192 21.55 -29.09 -27.07
N THR A 193 21.10 -28.66 -28.25
CA THR A 193 21.37 -29.42 -29.49
C THR A 193 22.74 -29.14 -30.11
N SER A 194 23.41 -28.05 -29.75
CA SER A 194 24.72 -27.70 -30.33
C SER A 194 25.90 -28.51 -29.78
N TYR A 195 25.78 -29.11 -28.59
CA TYR A 195 26.90 -29.86 -28.00
C TYR A 195 27.00 -31.31 -28.53
N ARG A 196 25.90 -31.85 -29.08
CA ARG A 196 25.86 -33.25 -29.54
C ARG A 196 26.30 -33.43 -31.00
N SER A 197 26.36 -32.37 -31.81
CA SER A 197 26.88 -32.43 -33.18
C SER A 197 28.40 -32.32 -33.26
N GLU A 198 29.03 -31.58 -32.33
CA GLU A 198 30.50 -31.42 -32.29
C GLU A 198 31.20 -32.74 -31.93
N LYS A 199 30.68 -33.46 -30.92
CA LYS A 199 31.30 -34.70 -30.41
C LYS A 199 31.13 -35.92 -31.33
N ARG A 200 30.33 -35.80 -32.40
CA ARG A 200 30.16 -36.83 -33.45
C ARG A 200 31.04 -36.57 -34.69
N ARG A 201 31.69 -35.40 -34.78
CA ARG A 201 32.61 -35.03 -35.87
C ARG A 201 34.08 -35.19 -35.51
N SER A 202 34.40 -35.47 -34.24
CA SER A 202 35.77 -35.72 -33.76
C SER A 202 36.04 -37.19 -33.44
N SER A 203 35.26 -38.11 -34.03
CA SER A 203 35.54 -39.56 -34.02
C SER A 203 36.51 -39.90 -35.14
#